data_AF-B4CTW3-F1
#
_entry.id   AF-B4CTW3-F1
#
_cell.length_a   1.000
_cell.length_b   1.000
_cell.length_c   1.000
_cell.angle_alpha   90.00
_cell.angle_beta   90.00
_cell.angle_gamma   90.00
#
_symmetry.space_group_name_H-M   'P 1'
#
loop_
_entity.id
_entity.type
_entity.pdbx_description
1 polymer ?
#
loop_
_entity_poly.entity_id
_entity_poly.type
_entity_poly.pdbx_seq_one_letter_code
_entity_poly.pdbx_strand_id
1 'polypeptide(L)'
;MDMIPERIAQIEATLRSAANIPDGTRQELLDLLAGLKAEVAPLVKTHSESAQQITGSADAAVQAAVHRGEQPEQAAQAVEGLAASVRDFEASHPRLVQIVDRLAVTLSNMGI
;
A
#
# COMPACT_ATOMS: atom_id res chain seq x y z
N MET A 1 -1.18 10.91 18.38
CA MET A 1 -2.15 9.81 18.23
C MET A 1 -1.86 9.22 16.87
N ASP A 2 -1.45 7.96 16.81
CA ASP A 2 -0.90 7.35 15.59
C ASP A 2 -1.92 7.37 14.45
N MET A 3 -1.77 8.31 13.52
CA MET A 3 -2.71 8.52 12.40
C MET A 3 -2.55 7.48 11.29
N ILE A 4 -1.57 6.57 11.41
CA ILE A 4 -1.23 5.60 10.38
C ILE A 4 -2.28 4.48 10.21
N PRO A 5 -2.73 3.81 11.28
CA PRO A 5 -3.80 2.82 11.18
C PRO A 5 -5.12 3.40 10.66
N GLU A 6 -5.40 4.68 10.96
CA GLU A 6 -6.57 5.41 10.45
C GLU A 6 -6.43 5.70 8.95
N ARG A 7 -5.24 6.12 8.52
CA ARG A 7 -4.97 6.39 7.11
C ARG A 7 -5.11 5.12 6.26
N ILE A 8 -4.61 3.98 6.73
CA ILE A 8 -4.83 2.68 6.05
C ILE A 8 -6.31 2.32 5.99
N ALA A 9 -7.08 2.56 7.05
CA ALA A 9 -8.53 2.32 7.03
C ALA A 9 -9.25 3.22 6.00
N GLN A 10 -8.79 4.47 5.83
CA GLN A 10 -9.32 5.39 4.83
C GLN A 10 -9.00 4.93 3.41
N ILE A 11 -7.79 4.42 3.18
CA ILE A 11 -7.38 3.81 1.91
C ILE A 11 -8.29 2.62 1.57
N GLU A 12 -8.53 1.72 2.53
CA GLU A 12 -9.44 0.58 2.33
C GLU A 12 -10.88 1.04 1.99
N ALA A 13 -11.37 2.10 2.63
CA ALA A 13 -12.70 2.64 2.35
C ALA A 13 -12.82 3.18 0.92
N THR A 14 -11.79 3.91 0.46
CA THR A 14 -11.67 4.39 -0.93
C THR A 14 -11.65 3.22 -1.92
N LEU A 15 -10.87 2.18 -1.60
CA LEU A 15 -10.80 0.99 -2.44
C LEU A 15 -12.14 0.23 -2.48
N ARG A 16 -12.91 0.20 -1.38
CA ARG A 16 -14.26 -0.40 -1.35
C ARG A 16 -15.27 0.37 -2.19
N SER A 17 -15.16 1.69 -2.30
CA SER A 17 -16.08 2.51 -3.11
C SER A 17 -15.71 2.58 -4.60
N ALA A 18 -14.51 2.14 -4.98
CA ALA A 18 -14.01 2.18 -6.36
C ALA A 18 -14.70 1.16 -7.27
N ALA A 19 -15.81 1.52 -7.93
CA ALA A 19 -16.58 0.59 -8.77
C ALA A 19 -15.85 0.11 -10.04
N ASN A 20 -14.73 0.75 -10.40
CA ASN A 20 -13.92 0.45 -11.59
C ASN A 20 -12.89 -0.67 -11.38
N ILE A 21 -12.72 -1.16 -10.15
CA ILE A 21 -11.81 -2.26 -9.83
C ILE A 21 -12.59 -3.58 -9.75
N PRO A 22 -12.13 -4.65 -10.43
CA PRO A 22 -12.77 -5.96 -10.34
C PRO A 22 -12.79 -6.49 -8.90
N ASP A 23 -13.88 -7.15 -8.50
CA ASP A 23 -14.06 -7.58 -7.11
C ASP A 23 -12.96 -8.53 -6.60
N GLY A 24 -12.43 -9.41 -7.45
CA GLY A 24 -11.30 -10.27 -7.10
C GLY A 24 -10.03 -9.47 -6.76
N THR A 25 -9.70 -8.47 -7.59
CA THR A 25 -8.55 -7.59 -7.37
C THR A 25 -8.77 -6.66 -6.17
N ARG A 26 -9.99 -6.15 -6.01
CA ARG A 26 -10.39 -5.33 -4.86
C ARG A 26 -10.19 -6.10 -3.56
N GLN A 27 -10.66 -7.34 -3.50
CA GLN A 27 -10.52 -8.17 -2.31
C GLN A 27 -9.05 -8.46 -2.01
N GLU A 28 -8.24 -8.82 -3.02
CA GLU A 28 -6.79 -9.05 -2.83
C GLU A 28 -6.10 -7.79 -2.29
N LEU A 29 -6.37 -6.62 -2.86
CA LEU A 29 -5.82 -5.35 -2.39
C LEU A 29 -6.26 -5.02 -0.95
N LEU A 30 -7.52 -5.29 -0.58
CA LEU A 30 -8.01 -5.10 0.79
C LEU A 30 -7.29 -6.02 1.77
N ASP A 31 -7.09 -7.30 1.41
CA ASP A 31 -6.40 -8.26 2.26
C ASP A 31 -4.92 -7.86 2.45
N LEU A 32 -4.28 -7.34 1.40
CA LEU A 32 -2.91 -6.82 1.45
C LEU A 32 -2.81 -5.57 2.33
N LEU A 33 -3.75 -4.62 2.23
CA LEU A 33 -3.79 -3.43 3.08
C LEU A 33 -4.01 -3.80 4.55
N ALA A 34 -4.86 -4.80 4.83
CA ALA A 34 -5.06 -5.29 6.19
C ALA A 34 -3.77 -5.92 6.76
N GLY A 35 -3.04 -6.69 5.94
CA GLY A 35 -1.73 -7.21 6.30
C GLY A 35 -0.70 -6.10 6.56
N LEU A 36 -0.66 -5.10 5.67
CA LEU A 36 0.23 -3.95 5.79
C LEU A 36 -0.01 -3.22 7.12
N LYS A 37 -1.27 -3.00 7.48
CA LYS A 37 -1.66 -2.39 8.76
C LYS A 37 -1.14 -3.18 9.96
N ALA A 38 -1.22 -4.50 9.92
CA ALA A 38 -0.77 -5.36 11.02
C ALA A 38 0.75 -5.31 11.22
N GLU A 39 1.52 -5.23 10.13
CA GLU A 39 2.98 -5.14 10.17
C GLU A 39 3.48 -3.71 10.46
N VAL A 40 2.78 -2.67 9.97
CA VAL A 40 3.14 -1.26 10.18
C VAL A 40 2.75 -0.76 11.58
N ALA A 41 1.65 -1.24 12.17
CA ALA A 41 1.22 -0.82 13.51
C ALA A 41 2.31 -0.95 14.61
N PRO A 42 3.07 -2.07 14.72
CA PRO A 42 4.19 -2.14 15.65
C PRO A 42 5.38 -1.27 15.22
N LEU A 43 5.62 -1.09 13.91
CA LEU A 43 6.67 -0.23 13.37
C LEU A 43 6.50 1.24 13.74
N VAL A 44 5.27 1.73 13.94
CA VAL A 44 5.05 3.14 14.35
C VAL A 44 5.79 3.50 15.65
N LYS A 45 5.97 2.53 16.55
CA LYS A 45 6.60 2.75 17.86
C LYS A 45 8.14 2.80 17.79
N THR A 46 8.74 2.21 16.77
CA THR A 46 10.19 2.03 16.64
C THR A 46 10.78 2.75 15.43
N HIS A 47 10.00 2.89 14.36
CA HIS A 47 10.36 3.42 13.05
C HIS A 47 9.21 4.26 12.47
N SER A 48 8.82 5.32 13.17
CA SER A 48 7.69 6.18 12.81
C SER A 48 7.82 6.81 11.41
N GLU A 49 9.02 7.24 11.02
CA GLU A 49 9.29 7.81 9.69
C GLU A 49 9.07 6.78 8.58
N SER A 50 9.64 5.57 8.73
CA SER A 50 9.45 4.48 7.77
C SER A 50 7.98 4.07 7.69
N ALA A 51 7.29 3.97 8.84
CA ALA A 51 5.86 3.69 8.86
C ALA A 51 5.07 4.75 8.08
N GLN A 52 5.42 6.03 8.22
CA GLN A 52 4.80 7.13 7.46
C GLN A 52 5.07 7.01 5.96
N GLN A 53 6.30 6.71 5.56
CA GLN A 53 6.66 6.52 4.15
C GLN A 53 5.88 5.35 3.53
N ILE A 54 5.88 4.19 4.18
CA ILE A 54 5.15 3.00 3.73
C ILE A 54 3.65 3.31 3.56
N THR A 55 3.06 3.98 4.55
CA THR A 55 1.63 4.31 4.52
C THR A 55 1.31 5.33 3.43
N GLY A 56 2.17 6.33 3.24
CA GLY A 56 2.00 7.34 2.19
C GLY A 56 2.14 6.74 0.78
N SER A 57 3.10 5.85 0.58
CA SER A 57 3.26 5.14 -0.69
C SER A 57 2.10 4.17 -0.95
N ALA A 58 1.58 3.48 0.07
CA ALA A 58 0.40 2.62 -0.07
C ALA A 58 -0.86 3.42 -0.42
N ASP A 59 -1.03 4.61 0.16
CA ASP A 59 -2.08 5.56 -0.19
C ASP A 59 -2.01 5.91 -1.68
N ALA A 60 -0.86 6.42 -2.12
CA ALA A 60 -0.63 6.83 -3.51
C ALA A 60 -0.83 5.67 -4.49
N ALA A 61 -0.40 4.48 -4.13
CA ALA A 61 -0.57 3.26 -4.93
C ALA A 61 -2.05 2.88 -5.11
N VAL A 62 -2.87 3.00 -4.05
CA VAL A 62 -4.31 2.73 -4.12
C VAL A 62 -5.05 3.85 -4.86
N GLN A 63 -4.69 5.12 -4.62
CA GLN A 63 -5.27 6.23 -5.39
C GLN A 63 -5.03 6.04 -6.88
N ALA A 64 -3.84 5.58 -7.27
CA ALA A 64 -3.54 5.25 -8.66
C ALA A 64 -4.39 4.09 -9.20
N ALA A 65 -4.67 3.06 -8.39
CA ALA A 65 -5.57 1.98 -8.76
C ALA A 65 -7.01 2.45 -8.99
N VAL A 66 -7.48 3.39 -8.15
CA VAL A 66 -8.82 3.96 -8.26
C VAL A 66 -8.90 4.96 -9.42
N HIS A 67 -7.85 5.73 -9.68
CA HIS A 67 -7.73 6.75 -10.73
C HIS A 67 -7.01 6.21 -11.98
N ARG A 68 -7.19 4.92 -12.25
CA ARG A 68 -6.50 4.16 -13.29
C ARG A 68 -6.53 4.91 -14.63
N GLY A 69 -5.37 5.37 -15.08
CA GLY A 69 -5.19 6.08 -16.35
C GLY A 69 -5.09 7.61 -16.27
N GLU A 70 -5.30 8.22 -15.11
CA GLU A 70 -5.16 9.68 -14.97
C GLU A 70 -3.69 10.09 -14.81
N GLN A 71 -2.88 9.35 -14.03
CA GLN A 71 -1.47 9.68 -13.75
C GLN A 71 -0.56 8.44 -13.59
N PRO A 72 -0.27 7.71 -14.68
CA PRO A 72 0.51 6.45 -14.63
C PRO A 72 1.95 6.64 -14.12
N GLU A 73 2.62 7.76 -14.41
CA GLU A 73 3.98 8.00 -13.90
C GLU A 73 4.03 8.16 -12.38
N GLN A 74 3.03 8.82 -11.78
CA GLN A 74 2.95 8.97 -10.33
C GLN A 74 2.65 7.64 -9.65
N ALA A 75 1.88 6.80 -10.32
CA ALA A 75 1.57 5.48 -9.83
C ALA A 75 2.80 4.57 -9.81
N ALA A 76 3.59 4.57 -10.89
CA ALA A 76 4.86 3.86 -10.95
C ALA A 76 5.83 4.36 -9.86
N GLN A 77 5.95 5.68 -9.67
CA GLN A 77 6.75 6.27 -8.60
C GLN A 77 6.25 5.88 -7.20
N ALA A 78 4.94 5.78 -6.99
CA ALA A 78 4.37 5.34 -5.73
C ALA A 78 4.70 3.88 -5.42
N VAL A 79 4.58 3.00 -6.43
CA VAL A 79 4.93 1.58 -6.32
C VAL A 79 6.43 1.40 -6.04
N GLU A 80 7.28 2.13 -6.77
CA GLU A 80 8.73 2.09 -6.56
C GLU A 80 9.12 2.63 -5.17
N GLY A 81 8.50 3.73 -4.74
CA GLY A 81 8.70 4.30 -3.40
C GLY A 81 8.25 3.35 -2.29
N LEU A 82 7.17 2.60 -2.49
CA LEU A 82 6.70 1.59 -1.54
C LEU A 82 7.74 0.47 -1.38
N ALA A 83 8.24 -0.06 -2.51
CA ALA A 83 9.26 -1.12 -2.52
C ALA A 83 10.59 -0.65 -1.92
N ALA A 84 10.99 0.60 -2.16
CA ALA A 84 12.18 1.19 -1.55
C ALA A 84 12.03 1.34 -0.03
N SER A 85 10.85 1.76 0.44
CA SER A 85 10.58 2.02 1.86
C SER A 85 10.61 0.75 2.73
N VAL A 86 10.35 -0.42 2.14
CA VAL A 86 10.39 -1.70 2.86
C VAL A 86 11.70 -2.47 2.69
N ARG A 87 12.58 -2.03 1.80
CA ARG A 87 13.81 -2.77 1.45
C ARG A 87 14.74 -2.95 2.67
N ASP A 88 14.84 -1.94 3.52
CA ASP A 88 15.63 -2.00 4.76
C ASP A 88 15.01 -2.92 5.83
N PHE A 89 13.75 -3.31 5.64
CA PHE A 89 13.02 -4.21 6.53
C PHE A 89 13.05 -5.67 6.06
N GLU A 90 13.73 -6.02 4.96
CA GLU A 90 13.77 -7.40 4.43
C GLU A 90 14.28 -8.42 5.46
N ALA A 91 15.29 -8.06 6.25
CA ALA A 91 15.85 -8.93 7.28
C ALA A 91 15.03 -8.98 8.58
N SER A 92 14.31 -7.89 8.91
CA SER A 92 13.62 -7.74 10.21
C SER A 92 12.11 -7.99 10.15
N HIS A 93 11.47 -7.64 9.04
CA HIS A 93 10.03 -7.76 8.78
C HIS A 93 9.81 -8.33 7.36
N PRO A 94 10.20 -9.59 7.09
CA PRO A 94 10.07 -10.19 5.76
C PRO A 94 8.61 -10.25 5.26
N ARG A 95 7.63 -10.33 6.18
CA ARG A 95 6.20 -10.28 5.81
C ARG A 95 5.78 -8.93 5.27
N LEU A 96 6.31 -7.84 5.83
CA LEU A 96 6.04 -6.48 5.34
C LEU A 96 6.48 -6.34 3.88
N VAL A 97 7.70 -6.80 3.57
CA VAL A 97 8.26 -6.78 2.21
C VAL A 97 7.39 -7.59 1.26
N GLN A 98 7.00 -8.81 1.64
CA GLN A 98 6.13 -9.65 0.83
C GLN A 98 4.77 -9.00 0.52
N ILE A 99 4.16 -8.33 1.50
CA ILE A 99 2.88 -7.64 1.31
C ILE A 99 3.03 -6.49 0.31
N VAL A 100 4.09 -5.70 0.45
CA VAL A 100 4.38 -4.59 -0.46
C VAL A 100 4.69 -5.07 -1.87
N ASP A 101 5.52 -6.10 -2.01
CA ASP A 101 5.83 -6.69 -3.31
C ASP A 101 4.58 -7.23 -3.99
N ARG A 102 3.69 -7.87 -3.21
CA ARG A 102 2.41 -8.36 -3.73
C ARG A 102 1.52 -7.20 -4.17
N LEU A 103 1.47 -6.11 -3.40
CA LEU A 103 0.72 -4.90 -3.77
C LEU A 103 1.24 -4.33 -5.09
N ALA A 104 2.56 -4.18 -5.21
CA ALA A 104 3.23 -3.72 -6.42
C ALA A 104 2.87 -4.57 -7.64
N VAL A 105 2.96 -5.90 -7.52
CA VAL A 105 2.62 -6.84 -8.59
C VAL A 105 1.14 -6.75 -8.96
N THR A 106 0.23 -6.68 -7.99
CA THR A 106 -1.21 -6.56 -8.26
C THR A 106 -1.53 -5.25 -8.99
N LEU A 107 -0.87 -4.15 -8.63
CA LEU A 107 -0.98 -2.87 -9.32
C LEU A 107 -0.39 -2.92 -10.73
N SER A 108 0.79 -3.51 -10.92
CA SER A 108 1.37 -3.67 -12.26
C SER A 108 0.57 -4.57 -13.18
N ASN A 109 -0.07 -5.61 -12.64
CA ASN A 109 -1.03 -6.43 -13.39
C ASN A 109 -2.28 -5.62 -13.81
N MET A 110 -2.56 -4.51 -13.13
CA MET A 110 -3.57 -3.55 -13.54
C MET A 110 -3.07 -2.56 -14.62
N GLY A 111 -1.85 -2.69 -15.15
CA GLY A 111 -1.31 -1.77 -16.15
C GLY A 111 -0.94 -0.41 -15.54
N ILE A 112 -0.50 -0.44 -14.29
CA ILE A 112 -0.02 0.69 -13.49
C ILE A 112 1.48 0.57 -13.31
#